data_AF-A0A410V612-F1
#
_entry.id   AF-A0A410V612-F1
#
_cell.length_a   1.000
_cell.length_b   1.000
_cell.length_c   1.000
_cell.angle_alpha   90.00
_cell.angle_beta   90.00
_cell.angle_gamma   90.00
#
_symmetry.space_group_name_H-M   'P 1'
#
loop_
_entity.id
_entity.type
_entity.pdbx_description
1 polymer ?
#
loop_
_entity_poly.entity_id
_entity_poly.type
_entity_poly.pdbx_seq_one_letter_code
_entity_poly.pdbx_strand_id
1 'polypeptide(L)'
;MTIRSRRETVTFKHPFRIRGIERVLPAGAYEVVTDEETIEGLTFSAYRRIATMITVPGETGRGTTEMLSIGSIDLANAQAADASMVHD
;
A
#
# COMPACT_ATOMS: atom_id res chain seq x y z
N MET A 1 14.72 1.13 19.74
CA MET A 1 13.84 0.82 18.59
C MET A 1 12.68 1.80 18.54
N THR A 2 12.69 2.68 17.54
CA THR A 2 11.63 3.67 17.32
C THR A 2 10.97 3.37 15.98
N ILE A 3 9.66 3.14 15.99
CA ILE A 3 8.85 2.90 14.79
C ILE A 3 8.10 4.19 14.46
N ARG A 4 8.14 4.58 13.19
CA ARG A 4 7.36 5.68 12.63
C ARG A 4 6.46 5.14 11.54
N SER A 5 5.18 5.49 11.60
CA SER A 5 4.23 5.22 10.52
C SER A 5 4.11 6.43 9.59
N ARG A 6 4.07 6.18 8.28
CA ARG A 6 3.68 7.16 7.25
C ARG A 6 2.37 6.75 6.63
N ARG A 7 1.49 7.72 6.40
CA ARG A 7 0.21 7.51 5.71
C ARG A 7 0.22 8.29 4.41
N GLU A 8 -0.19 7.65 3.34
CA GLU A 8 -0.33 8.25 2.02
C GLU A 8 -1.61 7.76 1.34
N THR A 9 -2.14 8.55 0.42
CA THR A 9 -3.28 8.16 -0.40
C THR A 9 -2.79 7.79 -1.79
N VAL A 10 -3.00 6.53 -2.18
CA VAL A 10 -2.67 6.02 -3.51
C VAL A 10 -3.97 5.91 -4.32
N THR A 11 -3.99 6.48 -5.52
CA THR A 11 -5.15 6.39 -6.41
C THR A 11 -4.85 5.42 -7.56
N PHE A 12 -5.72 4.43 -7.72
CA PHE A 12 -5.74 3.53 -8.87
C PHE A 12 -6.87 3.95 -9.81
N LYS A 13 -6.56 4.17 -11.08
CA LYS A 13 -7.55 4.57 -12.11
C LYS A 13 -8.35 3.39 -12.63
N HIS A 14 -7.82 2.18 -12.51
CA HIS A 14 -8.42 0.96 -13.00
C HIS A 14 -8.54 -0.07 -11.87
N PRO A 15 -9.47 -1.04 -11.99
CA PRO A 15 -9.50 -2.19 -11.09
C PRO A 15 -8.16 -2.94 -11.12
N PHE A 16 -7.63 -3.29 -9.96
CA PHE A 16 -6.28 -3.85 -9.84
C PHE A 16 -6.24 -5.08 -8.94
N ARG A 17 -5.17 -5.85 -9.07
CA ARG A 17 -4.82 -6.97 -8.17
C ARG A 17 -3.48 -6.66 -7.53
N ILE A 18 -3.31 -7.09 -6.30
CA ILE A 18 -2.05 -7.03 -5.57
C ILE A 18 -1.83 -8.33 -4.82
N ARG A 19 -0.60 -8.83 -4.83
CA ARG A 19 -0.25 -10.07 -4.14
C ARG A 19 -0.57 -9.94 -2.63
N GLY A 20 -1.22 -10.95 -2.07
CA GLY A 20 -1.70 -10.93 -0.68
C GLY A 20 -3.18 -10.54 -0.53
N ILE A 21 -3.84 -10.13 -1.62
CA ILE A 21 -5.28 -9.90 -1.67
C ILE A 21 -5.87 -10.76 -2.80
N GLU A 22 -6.65 -11.78 -2.44
CA GLU A 22 -7.16 -12.81 -3.38
C GLU A 22 -8.33 -12.33 -4.26
N ARG A 23 -8.63 -11.03 -4.26
CA ARG A 23 -9.72 -10.41 -5.03
C ARG A 23 -9.25 -9.20 -5.80
N VAL A 24 -10.04 -8.83 -6.82
CA VAL A 24 -9.85 -7.55 -7.53
C VAL A 24 -10.37 -6.42 -6.66
N LEU A 25 -9.54 -5.39 -6.51
CA LEU A 25 -9.92 -4.15 -5.86
C LEU A 25 -10.44 -3.17 -6.92
N PRO A 26 -11.55 -2.44 -6.65
CA PRO A 26 -12.07 -1.46 -7.60
C PRO A 26 -11.10 -0.29 -7.81
N ALA A 27 -11.25 0.44 -8.91
CA ALA A 27 -10.56 1.73 -9.05
C ALA A 27 -10.98 2.69 -7.92
N GLY A 28 -10.05 3.52 -7.45
CA GLY A 28 -10.33 4.45 -6.35
C GLY A 28 -9.09 4.90 -5.60
N ALA A 29 -9.33 5.70 -4.56
CA ALA A 29 -8.32 6.15 -3.63
C ALA A 29 -8.26 5.21 -2.42
N TYR A 30 -7.05 4.77 -2.09
CA TYR A 30 -6.75 3.85 -1.00
C TYR A 30 -5.77 4.49 -0.04
N GLU A 31 -6.01 4.34 1.26
CA GLU A 31 -5.02 4.70 2.27
C GLU A 31 -3.96 3.60 2.36
N VAL A 32 -2.70 3.99 2.26
CA VAL A 32 -1.55 3.11 2.46
C VAL A 32 -0.79 3.59 3.68
N VAL A 33 -0.50 2.66 4.59
CA VAL A 33 0.32 2.90 5.77
C VAL A 33 1.63 2.17 5.61
N THR A 34 2.75 2.87 5.81
CA THR A 34 4.09 2.30 5.80
C THR A 34 4.72 2.48 7.16
N ASP A 35 5.07 1.37 7.82
CA ASP A 35 5.86 1.41 9.04
C ASP A 35 7.34 1.35 8.71
N GLU A 36 8.08 2.27 9.33
CA GLU A 36 9.51 2.42 9.19
C GLU A 36 10.19 2.34 10.56
N GLU A 37 11.26 1.57 10.65
CA GLU A 37 12.16 1.53 11.80
C GLU A 37 13.34 2.48 11.57
N THR A 38 13.64 3.33 12.55
CA THR A 38 14.86 4.15 12.53
C THR A 38 16.10 3.27 12.68
N ILE A 39 17.05 3.42 11.76
CA ILE A 39 18.35 2.75 11.85
C ILE A 39 19.26 3.59 12.75
N GLU A 40 19.60 3.04 13.92
CA GLU A 40 20.46 3.70 14.91
C GLU A 40 21.96 3.55 14.55
N GLY A 41 22.79 4.44 15.09
CA GLY A 41 24.25 4.35 14.93
C GLY A 41 24.81 4.91 13.62
N LEU A 42 23.98 5.55 12.79
CA LEU A 42 24.42 6.27 11.60
C LEU A 42 24.64 7.75 11.90
N THR A 43 25.54 8.39 11.13
CA THR A 43 25.78 9.84 11.20
C THR A 43 24.65 10.67 10.57
N PHE A 44 23.64 10.02 10.00
CA PHE A 44 22.48 10.62 9.36
C PHE A 44 21.21 9.82 9.70
N SER A 45 20.05 10.46 9.52
CA SER A 45 18.76 9.80 9.72
C SER A 45 18.47 8.84 8.56
N ALA A 46 18.33 7.55 8.87
CA ALA A 46 17.93 6.53 7.92
C ALA A 46 16.81 5.67 8.49
N TYR A 47 16.00 5.12 7.58
CA TYR A 47 14.79 4.38 7.92
C TYR A 47 14.73 3.09 7.10
N ARG A 48 14.38 1.99 7.75
CA ARG A 48 14.09 0.72 7.10
C ARG A 48 12.59 0.51 7.11
N ARG A 49 12.00 0.31 5.93
CA ARG A 49 10.61 -0.13 5.83
C ARG A 49 10.49 -1.53 6.43
N ILE A 50 9.58 -1.70 7.39
CA ILE A 50 9.33 -2.98 8.06
C ILE A 50 7.97 -3.57 7.70
N ALA A 51 7.01 -2.73 7.30
CA ALA A 51 5.71 -3.21 6.85
C ALA A 51 4.97 -2.19 5.96
N THR A 52 4.05 -2.68 5.11
CA THR A 52 3.13 -1.86 4.31
C THR A 52 1.73 -2.44 4.41
N MET A 53 0.73 -1.60 4.70
CA MET A 53 -0.68 -1.98 4.75
C MET A 53 -1.51 -1.08 3.87
N ILE A 54 -2.64 -1.60 3.40
CA ILE A 54 -3.61 -0.89 2.58
C ILE A 54 -5.01 -1.05 3.19
N THR A 55 -5.75 0.04 3.29
CA THR A 55 -7.15 0.02 3.69
C THR A 55 -8.03 -0.13 2.46
N VAL A 56 -8.75 -1.24 2.35
CA VAL A 56 -9.57 -1.61 1.19
C VAL A 56 -11.03 -1.81 1.58
N PRO A 57 -11.99 -1.77 0.63
CA PRO A 57 -13.37 -2.17 0.88
C PRO A 57 -13.43 -3.63 1.35
N GLY A 58 -14.23 -3.88 2.40
CA GLY A 58 -14.43 -5.20 2.97
C GLY A 58 -15.16 -6.14 2.01
N GLU A 59 -14.78 -7.42 2.05
CA GLU A 59 -15.28 -8.41 1.08
C GLU A 59 -16.77 -8.74 1.24
N THR A 60 -17.26 -8.82 2.47
CA THR A 60 -18.62 -9.34 2.79
C THR A 60 -19.59 -8.29 3.34
N GLY A 61 -19.10 -7.09 3.70
CA GLY A 61 -19.91 -6.05 4.33
C GLY A 61 -20.00 -4.78 3.49
N ARG A 62 -21.21 -4.42 3.04
CA ARG A 62 -21.45 -3.12 2.39
C ARG A 62 -21.01 -1.98 3.32
N GLY A 63 -20.11 -1.12 2.84
CA GLY A 63 -19.60 0.02 3.60
C GLY A 63 -18.56 -0.32 4.68
N THR A 64 -18.10 -1.57 4.75
CA THR A 64 -16.97 -1.93 5.63
C THR A 64 -15.65 -1.70 4.92
N THR A 65 -14.60 -1.41 5.69
CA THR A 65 -13.21 -1.40 5.22
C THR A 65 -12.37 -2.34 6.07
N GLU A 66 -11.31 -2.88 5.48
CA GLU A 66 -10.35 -3.74 6.15
C GLU A 66 -8.93 -3.28 5.82
N MET A 67 -8.02 -3.38 6.80
CA MET A 67 -6.61 -3.04 6.62
C MET A 67 -5.82 -4.33 6.42
N LEU A 68 -5.17 -4.46 5.27
CA LEU A 68 -4.46 -5.67 4.85
C LEU A 68 -2.99 -5.40 4.63
N SER A 69 -2.13 -6.32 5.10
CA SER A 69 -0.68 -6.26 4.84
C SER A 69 -0.38 -6.64 3.39
N ILE A 70 0.47 -5.86 2.73
CA ILE A 70 0.88 -6.06 1.35
C ILE A 70 2.40 -5.91 1.21
N GLY A 71 2.96 -6.46 0.13
CA GLY A 71 4.36 -6.23 -0.23
C GLY A 71 4.56 -4.83 -0.80
N SER A 72 5.63 -4.14 -0.38
CA SER A 72 5.99 -2.83 -0.95
C SER A 72 6.30 -2.88 -2.44
N ILE A 73 6.89 -3.98 -2.91
CA ILE A 73 7.19 -4.23 -4.32
C ILE A 73 5.89 -4.50 -5.08
N ASP A 74 4.98 -5.28 -4.50
CA ASP A 74 3.68 -5.57 -5.12
C ASP A 74 2.84 -4.30 -5.27
N LEU A 75 2.90 -3.37 -4.30
CA LEU A 75 2.27 -2.05 -4.40
C LEU A 75 2.84 -1.24 -5.58
N ALA A 76 4.17 -1.17 -5.70
CA ALA A 76 4.83 -0.45 -6.78
C ALA A 76 4.50 -1.06 -8.16
N ASN A 77 4.45 -2.40 -8.25
CA ASN A 77 4.06 -3.09 -9.48
C ASN A 77 2.62 -2.80 -9.86
N ALA A 78 1.70 -2.78 -8.90
CA ALA A 78 0.30 -2.44 -9.15
C ALA A 78 0.15 -1.00 -9.64
N GLN A 79 0.88 -0.05 -9.05
CA GLN A 79 0.88 1.35 -9.49
C GLN A 79 1.44 1.50 -10.92
N ALA A 80 2.52 0.79 -11.23
CA ALA A 80 3.11 0.79 -12.57
C ALA A 80 2.13 0.22 -13.62
N ALA A 81 1.47 -0.89 -13.29
CA ALA A 81 0.45 -1.50 -14.17
C ALA A 81 -0.73 -0.55 -14.42
N ASP A 82 -1.24 0.12 -13.39
CA ASP A 82 -2.31 1.11 -13.51
C ASP A 82 -1.90 2.31 -14.39
N ALA A 83 -0.67 2.79 -14.24
CA ALA A 83 -0.14 3.89 -15.03
C ALA A 83 0.02 3.52 -16.53
N SER A 84 0.40 2.27 -16.83
CA SER A 84 0.54 1.79 -18.20
C SER A 84 -0.79 1.61 -18.93
N MET A 85 -1.90 1.38 -18.22
CA MET A 85 -3.25 1.26 -18.81
C MET A 85 -3.81 2.59 -19.34
N VAL A 86 -3.19 3.72 -19.01
CA VAL A 86 -3.58 5.05 -19.53
C VAL A 86 -3.11 5.27 -20.97
N HIS A 87 -2.24 4.39 -21.50
CA HIS A 87 -1.58 4.56 -22.80
C HIS A 87 -2.17 3.72 -23.95
N ASP A 88 -3.33 3.11 -23.74
CA ASP A 88 -4.16 2.43 -24.75
C ASP A 88 -5.43 3.25 -25.02
#